data_AF-A0AAV6FKF3-F1
#
_entry.id   AF-A0AAV6FKF3-F1
#
_cell.length_a   1.000
_cell.length_b   1.000
_cell.length_c   1.000
_cell.angle_alpha   90.00
_cell.angle_beta   90.00
_cell.angle_gamma   90.00
#
_symmetry.space_group_name_H-M   'P 1'
#
loop_
_entity.id
_entity.type
_entity.pdbx_description
1 polymer ?
#
loop_
_entity_poly.entity_id
_entity_poly.type
_entity_poly.pdbx_seq_one_letter_code
_entity_poly.pdbx_strand_id
1 'polypeptide(L)'
;MHCLQSASLQSRVVLCQRAERPLSSASQASYMNNNEPSESPRKRLGEASGVVTEIKAIQQTRRLLANARERTRVHTISAAFEALRKQVPCYSYGQKLSKLAILRIACNYILSLAQLADLDYTPDHSNMSFRECVEQCTRTLQAEGRSKKRKE
;
A
#
# COMPACT_ATOMS: atom_id res chain seq x y z
N MET A 1 22.68 32.15 -40.62
CA MET A 1 22.12 32.58 -39.32
C MET A 1 20.72 31.98 -39.16
N HIS A 2 20.61 30.69 -38.82
CA HIS A 2 19.36 30.10 -38.37
C HIS A 2 19.64 29.37 -37.06
N CYS A 3 18.99 29.87 -36.01
CA CYS A 3 19.09 29.43 -34.63
C CYS A 3 18.48 28.03 -34.49
N LEU A 4 19.26 27.06 -34.03
CA LEU A 4 18.75 25.78 -33.56
C LEU A 4 18.25 25.98 -32.13
N GLN A 5 16.94 25.83 -31.97
CA GLN A 5 16.24 25.90 -30.69
C GLN A 5 15.47 24.59 -30.54
N SER A 6 15.90 23.70 -29.64
CA SER A 6 15.14 22.56 -29.10
C SER A 6 16.11 21.60 -28.40
N ALA A 7 15.89 21.05 -27.21
CA ALA A 7 14.99 21.33 -26.11
C ALA A 7 15.61 20.49 -24.96
N SER A 8 15.87 21.11 -23.81
CA SER A 8 16.35 20.40 -22.64
C SER A 8 15.27 19.43 -22.16
N LEU A 9 15.50 18.13 -22.31
CA LEU A 9 14.67 17.09 -21.70
C LEU A 9 14.90 17.12 -20.18
N GLN A 10 14.09 17.91 -19.47
CA GLN A 10 14.07 17.86 -18.01
C GLN A 10 13.33 16.59 -17.57
N SER A 11 14.09 15.72 -16.89
CA SER A 11 13.59 14.52 -16.22
C SER A 11 12.48 14.89 -15.23
N ARG A 12 11.23 14.51 -15.54
CA ARG A 12 10.06 14.76 -14.69
C ARG A 12 9.99 13.71 -13.58
N VAL A 13 10.90 13.80 -12.61
CA VAL A 13 10.71 13.15 -11.32
C VAL A 13 9.64 13.94 -10.58
N VAL A 14 8.41 13.41 -10.51
CA VAL A 14 7.36 13.96 -9.64
C VAL A 14 7.74 13.60 -8.21
N LEU A 15 8.58 14.42 -7.59
CA LEU A 15 8.76 14.42 -6.15
C LEU A 15 7.46 15.01 -5.56
N CYS A 16 6.67 14.18 -4.88
CA CYS A 16 5.50 14.66 -4.15
C CYS A 16 5.99 15.62 -3.05
N GLN A 17 5.81 16.93 -3.26
CA GLN A 17 6.18 17.95 -2.29
C GLN A 17 5.28 17.80 -1.06
N ARG A 18 5.86 17.28 0.01
CA ARG A 18 5.24 17.24 1.33
C ARG A 18 5.16 18.68 1.85
N ALA A 19 3.96 19.26 1.81
CA ALA A 19 3.68 20.54 2.42
C ALA A 19 3.68 20.39 3.95
N GLU A 20 4.75 20.84 4.60
CA GLU A 20 4.77 21.09 6.04
C GLU A 20 3.92 22.34 6.32
N ARG A 21 2.73 22.16 6.91
CA ARG A 21 1.99 23.26 7.55
C ARG A 21 1.90 22.99 9.05
N PRO A 22 2.29 23.95 9.91
CA PRO A 22 2.10 23.81 11.35
C PRO A 22 0.65 24.13 11.69
N LEU A 23 -0.10 23.16 12.21
CA LEU A 23 -1.37 23.43 12.90
C LEU A 23 -1.12 23.47 14.40
N SER A 24 -0.99 24.70 14.91
CA SER A 24 -1.27 25.01 16.30
C SER A 24 -2.75 25.35 16.45
N SER A 25 -3.37 24.67 17.41
CA SER A 25 -4.51 25.06 18.23
C SER A 25 -5.95 25.10 17.66
N ALA A 26 -6.78 24.35 18.41
CA ALA A 26 -8.17 24.58 18.78
C ALA A 26 -9.31 24.19 17.81
N SER A 27 -9.99 23.10 18.18
CA SER A 27 -11.44 23.16 18.39
C SER A 27 -11.89 22.01 19.30
N GLN A 28 -12.42 22.41 20.45
CA GLN A 28 -13.00 21.59 21.51
C GLN A 28 -14.09 20.66 20.95
N ALA A 29 -13.95 19.36 21.18
CA ALA A 29 -15.09 18.44 21.21
C ALA A 29 -15.43 18.21 22.68
N SER A 30 -16.48 18.89 23.13
CA SER A 30 -17.11 18.76 24.43
C SER A 30 -17.71 17.36 24.60
N TYR A 31 -17.09 16.54 25.44
CA TYR A 31 -17.73 15.36 26.01
C TYR A 31 -18.34 15.77 27.35
N MET A 32 -19.67 15.87 27.39
CA MET A 32 -20.43 16.04 28.63
C MET A 32 -20.24 14.78 29.48
N ASN A 33 -19.44 14.87 30.54
CA ASN A 33 -19.35 13.86 31.59
C ASN A 33 -20.11 14.36 32.81
N ASN A 34 -21.40 14.05 32.90
CA ASN A 34 -22.17 14.21 34.12
C ASN A 34 -22.02 12.94 34.96
N ASN A 35 -21.11 12.96 35.92
CA ASN A 35 -21.14 11.99 37.02
C ASN A 35 -20.73 12.71 38.31
N GLU A 36 -21.75 13.27 38.97
CA GLU A 36 -21.70 13.85 40.32
C GLU A 36 -21.26 12.78 41.35
N PRO A 37 -20.28 13.05 42.24
CA PRO A 37 -19.96 12.15 43.33
C PRO A 37 -20.75 12.57 44.59
N SER A 38 -21.83 11.85 44.90
CA SER A 38 -22.43 11.87 46.24
C SER A 38 -21.54 11.12 47.23
N GLU A 39 -21.27 11.76 48.36
CA GLU A 39 -20.37 11.36 49.44
C GLU A 39 -20.82 10.12 50.25
N SER A 40 -19.81 9.46 50.87
CA SER A 40 -19.84 8.55 52.04
C SER A 40 -20.26 7.07 51.88
N PRO A 41 -19.83 6.14 52.79
CA PRO A 41 -18.56 6.03 53.52
C PRO A 41 -17.82 4.66 53.37
N ARG A 42 -16.48 4.71 53.45
CA ARG A 42 -15.49 3.66 53.80
C ARG A 42 -15.89 2.18 53.61
N LYS A 43 -15.37 1.55 52.55
CA LYS A 43 -14.92 0.14 52.56
C LYS A 43 -13.53 0.02 51.94
N ARG A 44 -12.51 0.00 52.79
CA ARG A 44 -11.16 -0.45 52.42
C ARG A 44 -11.21 -1.97 52.29
N LEU A 45 -11.34 -2.50 51.07
CA LEU A 45 -11.00 -3.87 50.67
C LEU A 45 -11.30 -4.01 49.17
N GLY A 46 -10.29 -3.81 48.31
CA GLY A 46 -10.42 -4.12 46.87
C GLY A 46 -9.63 -3.29 45.87
N GLU A 47 -8.75 -2.35 46.28
CA GLU A 47 -8.04 -1.44 45.34
C GLU A 47 -7.22 -2.17 44.26
N ALA A 48 -6.69 -3.37 44.55
CA ALA A 48 -5.97 -4.15 43.56
C ALA A 48 -6.88 -4.68 42.41
N SER A 49 -8.16 -4.94 42.67
CA SER A 49 -9.08 -5.53 41.67
C SER A 49 -9.60 -4.49 40.67
N GLY A 50 -9.91 -3.28 41.15
CA GLY A 50 -10.34 -2.16 40.31
C GLY A 50 -9.24 -1.69 39.35
N VAL A 51 -8.02 -1.52 39.87
CA VAL A 51 -6.85 -1.12 39.06
C VAL A 51 -6.50 -2.18 38.01
N VAL A 52 -6.56 -3.47 38.36
CA VAL A 52 -6.34 -4.56 37.38
C VAL A 52 -7.40 -4.56 36.27
N THR A 53 -8.64 -4.18 36.57
CA THR A 53 -9.74 -4.13 35.60
C THR A 53 -9.62 -2.92 34.67
N GLU A 54 -9.22 -1.77 35.20
CA GLU A 54 -8.92 -0.56 34.44
C GLU A 54 -7.71 -0.75 33.52
N ILE A 55 -6.62 -1.36 34.01
CA ILE A 55 -5.46 -1.70 33.20
C ILE A 55 -5.84 -2.63 32.04
N LYS A 56 -6.70 -3.63 32.29
CA LYS A 56 -7.22 -4.53 31.24
C LYS A 56 -8.06 -3.77 30.21
N ALA A 57 -8.92 -2.82 30.63
CA ALA A 57 -9.72 -2.00 29.74
C ALA A 57 -8.86 -1.07 28.86
N ILE A 58 -7.83 -0.45 29.43
CA ILE A 58 -6.86 0.36 28.70
C ILE A 58 -6.11 -0.51 27.68
N GLN A 59 -5.62 -1.70 28.07
CA GLN A 59 -4.96 -2.63 27.16
C GLN A 59 -5.87 -3.07 26.01
N GLN A 60 -7.13 -3.39 26.30
CA GLN A 60 -8.10 -3.77 25.28
C GLN A 60 -8.35 -2.62 24.30
N THR A 61 -8.50 -1.40 24.80
CA THR A 61 -8.65 -0.20 23.97
C THR A 61 -7.43 0.01 23.07
N ARG A 62 -6.21 -0.15 23.61
CA ARG A 62 -4.97 -0.08 22.81
C ARG A 62 -4.93 -1.14 21.70
N ARG A 63 -5.34 -2.38 21.99
CA ARG A 63 -5.45 -3.46 20.99
C ARG A 63 -6.47 -3.12 19.90
N LEU A 64 -7.63 -2.60 20.29
CA LEU A 64 -8.69 -2.18 19.36
C LEU A 64 -8.20 -1.09 18.40
N LEU A 65 -7.53 -0.07 18.94
CA LEU A 65 -6.92 1.00 18.15
C LEU A 65 -5.82 0.48 17.22
N ALA A 66 -4.97 -0.43 17.69
CA ALA A 66 -3.96 -1.07 16.86
C ALA A 66 -4.58 -1.87 15.70
N ASN A 67 -5.62 -2.66 15.98
CA ASN A 67 -6.34 -3.43 14.96
C ASN A 67 -7.08 -2.53 13.95
N ALA A 68 -7.62 -1.40 14.40
CA ALA A 68 -8.21 -0.41 13.50
C ALA A 68 -7.15 0.18 12.56
N ARG A 69 -5.97 0.56 13.09
CA ARG A 69 -4.85 1.06 12.29
C ARG A 69 -4.35 0.03 11.28
N GLU A 70 -4.22 -1.23 11.68
CA GLU A 70 -3.76 -2.29 10.77
C GLU A 70 -4.76 -2.53 9.64
N ARG A 71 -6.06 -2.49 9.93
CA ARG A 71 -7.09 -2.54 8.86
C ARG A 71 -6.90 -1.40 7.85
N THR A 72 -6.72 -0.16 8.32
CA THR A 72 -6.44 0.98 7.44
C THR A 72 -5.17 0.75 6.61
N ARG A 73 -4.08 0.25 7.22
CA ARG A 73 -2.84 -0.08 6.51
C ARG A 73 -3.08 -1.10 5.39
N VAL A 74 -3.81 -2.17 5.69
CA VAL A 74 -4.14 -3.23 4.72
C VAL A 74 -5.06 -2.70 3.61
N HIS A 75 -6.02 -1.82 3.91
CA HIS A 75 -6.86 -1.17 2.90
C HIS A 75 -6.03 -0.34 1.93
N THR A 76 -5.10 0.48 2.43
CA THR A 76 -4.17 1.27 1.59
C THR A 76 -3.33 0.37 0.69
N ILE A 77 -2.74 -0.71 1.24
CA ILE A 77 -1.94 -1.66 0.46
C ILE A 77 -2.79 -2.34 -0.63
N SER A 78 -4.02 -2.72 -0.29
CA SER A 78 -4.92 -3.39 -1.23
C SER A 78 -5.34 -2.46 -2.37
N ALA A 79 -5.60 -1.18 -2.07
CA ALA A 79 -5.89 -0.17 -3.08
C ALA A 79 -4.69 0.06 -4.02
N ALA A 80 -3.46 0.10 -3.49
CA ALA A 80 -2.25 0.20 -4.31
C ALA A 80 -2.04 -1.04 -5.21
N PHE A 81 -2.33 -2.24 -4.69
CA PHE A 81 -2.29 -3.47 -5.49
C PHE A 81 -3.32 -3.47 -6.62
N GLU A 82 -4.52 -2.96 -6.38
CA GLU A 82 -5.55 -2.83 -7.41
C GLU A 82 -5.19 -1.77 -8.46
N ALA A 83 -4.58 -0.67 -8.03
CA ALA A 83 -4.04 0.32 -8.96
C ALA A 83 -2.94 -0.28 -9.85
N LEU A 84 -1.99 -1.03 -9.27
CA LEU A 84 -0.97 -1.74 -10.04
C LEU A 84 -1.60 -2.75 -11.01
N ARG A 85 -2.58 -3.55 -10.54
CA ARG A 85 -3.29 -4.54 -11.36
C ARG A 85 -3.85 -3.94 -12.66
N LYS A 86 -4.38 -2.72 -12.60
CA LYS A 86 -4.94 -2.01 -13.77
C LYS A 86 -3.88 -1.59 -14.79
N GLN A 87 -2.63 -1.44 -14.36
CA GLN A 87 -1.49 -1.07 -15.24
C GLN A 87 -0.74 -2.28 -15.81
N VAL A 88 -1.00 -3.48 -15.28
CA VAL A 88 -0.29 -4.70 -15.64
C VAL A 88 -1.01 -5.43 -16.78
N PRO A 89 -0.29 -5.92 -17.82
CA PRO A 89 -0.88 -6.67 -18.92
C PRO A 89 -1.67 -7.90 -18.45
N CYS A 90 -2.84 -8.12 -19.02
CA CYS A 90 -3.70 -9.27 -18.75
C CYS A 90 -4.59 -9.59 -19.96
N TYR A 91 -5.19 -10.79 -19.99
CA TYR A 91 -6.05 -11.22 -21.10
C TYR A 91 -7.41 -10.53 -21.10
N SER A 92 -7.88 -10.09 -19.93
CA SER A 92 -9.14 -9.37 -19.78
C SER A 92 -9.08 -8.47 -18.56
N TYR A 93 -9.66 -7.27 -18.67
CA TYR A 93 -9.73 -6.29 -17.59
C TYR A 93 -10.29 -6.88 -16.28
N GLY A 94 -11.26 -7.80 -16.38
CA GLY A 94 -11.88 -8.48 -15.24
C GLY A 94 -11.09 -9.65 -14.62
N GLN A 95 -9.90 -9.99 -15.13
CA GLN A 95 -9.28 -11.32 -14.94
C GLN A 95 -9.01 -11.83 -13.50
N LYS A 96 -9.05 -11.13 -12.36
CA LYS A 96 -8.62 -11.68 -11.04
C LYS A 96 -7.27 -12.45 -11.05
N LEU A 97 -6.18 -11.70 -10.92
CA LEU A 97 -4.82 -12.20 -10.70
C LEU A 97 -4.51 -12.26 -9.20
N SER A 98 -3.66 -13.20 -8.77
CA SER A 98 -3.13 -13.23 -7.40
C SER A 98 -2.15 -12.07 -7.17
N LYS A 99 -1.88 -11.70 -5.90
CA LYS A 99 -0.87 -10.68 -5.57
C LYS A 99 0.50 -11.04 -6.15
N LEU A 100 0.89 -12.31 -6.05
CA LEU A 100 2.16 -12.80 -6.60
C LEU A 100 2.19 -12.70 -8.12
N ALA A 101 1.11 -13.08 -8.80
CA ALA A 101 1.01 -12.98 -10.25
C ALA A 101 1.15 -11.52 -10.73
N ILE A 102 0.46 -10.58 -10.06
CA ILE A 102 0.56 -9.14 -10.37
C ILE A 102 2.02 -8.68 -10.29
N LEU A 103 2.72 -9.03 -9.20
CA LEU A 103 4.13 -8.65 -9.02
C LEU A 103 5.03 -9.25 -10.11
N ARG A 104 4.90 -10.56 -10.38
CA ARG A 104 5.71 -11.25 -11.39
C ARG A 104 5.53 -10.66 -12.78
N ILE A 105 4.28 -10.41 -13.18
CA ILE A 105 3.98 -9.83 -14.49
C ILE A 105 4.49 -8.38 -14.55
N ALA A 106 4.29 -7.59 -13.50
CA ALA A 106 4.77 -6.21 -13.44
C ALA A 106 6.29 -6.12 -13.66
N CYS A 107 7.07 -6.99 -13.01
CA CYS A 107 8.53 -7.00 -13.20
C CYS A 107 8.92 -7.27 -14.66
N ASN A 108 8.34 -8.31 -15.28
CA ASN A 108 8.63 -8.63 -16.68
C ASN A 108 8.16 -7.53 -17.65
N TYR A 109 7.05 -6.86 -17.33
CA TYR A 109 6.55 -5.76 -18.14
C TYR A 109 7.46 -4.53 -18.04
N ILE A 110 7.93 -4.18 -16.84
CA ILE A 110 8.94 -3.11 -16.64
C ILE A 110 10.21 -3.43 -17.43
N LEU A 111 10.72 -4.67 -17.38
CA LEU A 111 11.89 -5.08 -18.17
C LEU A 111 11.67 -4.90 -19.68
N SER A 112 10.49 -5.30 -20.17
CA SER A 112 10.14 -5.15 -21.59
C SER A 112 10.09 -3.67 -22.00
N LEU A 113 9.50 -2.81 -21.16
CA LEU A 113 9.42 -1.37 -21.42
C LEU A 113 10.79 -0.69 -21.30
N ALA A 114 11.64 -1.12 -20.37
CA ALA A 114 12.99 -0.62 -20.22
C ALA A 114 13.82 -0.91 -21.48
N GLN A 115 13.77 -2.14 -21.98
CA GLN A 115 14.47 -2.52 -23.20
C GLN A 115 13.96 -1.78 -24.44
N LEU A 116 12.67 -1.43 -24.49
CA LEU A 116 12.11 -0.59 -25.55
C LEU A 116 12.61 0.86 -25.48
N ALA A 117 13.02 1.31 -24.29
CA ALA A 117 13.58 2.63 -24.03
C ALA A 117 15.13 2.61 -24.02
N ASP A 118 15.76 1.55 -24.53
CA ASP A 118 17.21 1.34 -24.54
C ASP A 118 17.86 1.39 -23.13
N LEU A 119 17.11 0.98 -22.11
CA LEU A 119 17.57 0.86 -20.73
C LEU A 119 17.73 -0.63 -20.34
N ASP A 120 18.89 -0.98 -19.80
CA ASP A 120 19.16 -2.33 -19.32
C ASP A 120 18.94 -2.45 -17.80
N TYR A 121 17.86 -3.14 -17.43
CA TYR A 121 17.54 -3.52 -16.06
C TYR A 121 17.69 -5.03 -15.82
N THR A 122 18.35 -5.75 -16.72
CA THR A 122 18.66 -7.17 -16.48
C THR A 122 19.68 -7.27 -15.34
N PRO A 123 19.51 -8.20 -14.38
CA PRO A 123 20.42 -8.31 -13.23
C PRO A 123 21.87 -8.63 -13.61
N ASP A 124 22.06 -9.28 -14.76
CA ASP A 124 23.33 -9.79 -15.26
C ASP A 124 23.88 -9.02 -16.47
N HIS A 125 23.24 -7.91 -16.85
CA HIS A 125 23.58 -7.15 -18.06
C HIS A 125 23.65 -8.00 -19.33
N SER A 126 22.80 -9.03 -19.39
CA SER A 126 22.72 -9.96 -20.51
C SER A 126 22.24 -9.32 -21.81
N ASN A 127 21.83 -8.04 -21.79
CA ASN A 127 21.34 -7.29 -22.94
C ASN A 127 20.28 -8.08 -23.72
N MET A 128 19.29 -8.60 -22.99
CA MET A 128 18.17 -9.30 -23.62
C MET A 128 17.47 -8.39 -24.61
N SER A 129 17.19 -8.92 -25.81
CA SER A 129 16.47 -8.16 -26.82
C SER A 129 15.04 -7.86 -26.35
N PHE A 130 14.46 -6.77 -26.87
CA PHE A 130 13.07 -6.41 -26.57
C PHE A 130 12.10 -7.58 -26.81
N ARG A 131 12.33 -8.32 -27.90
CA ARG A 131 11.55 -9.52 -28.24
C ARG A 131 11.61 -10.57 -27.15
N GLU A 132 12.80 -10.89 -26.64
CA GLU A 132 12.98 -11.89 -25.58
C GLU A 132 12.27 -11.47 -24.28
N CYS A 133 12.35 -10.20 -23.91
CA CYS A 133 11.63 -9.66 -22.75
C CYS A 133 10.11 -9.82 -22.90
N VAL A 134 9.56 -9.49 -24.07
CA VAL A 134 8.12 -9.64 -24.37
C VAL A 134 7.70 -11.11 -24.33
N GLU A 135 8.50 -12.01 -24.89
CA GLU A 135 8.24 -13.44 -24.83
C GLU A 135 8.24 -13.96 -23.38
N GLN A 136 9.16 -13.49 -22.54
CA GLN A 136 9.21 -13.83 -21.12
C GLN A 136 7.98 -13.30 -20.35
N CYS A 137 7.58 -12.06 -20.62
CA CYS A 137 6.35 -11.48 -20.07
C CYS A 137 5.11 -12.30 -20.47
N THR A 138 5.03 -12.70 -21.74
CA THR A 138 3.93 -13.53 -22.27
C THR A 138 3.89 -14.91 -21.62
N ARG A 139 5.05 -15.58 -21.48
CA ARG A 139 5.16 -16.87 -20.77
C ARG A 139 4.66 -16.74 -19.32
N THR A 140 5.02 -15.65 -18.65
CA THR A 140 4.57 -15.37 -17.28
C THR A 140 3.05 -15.17 -17.21
N LEU A 141 2.45 -14.42 -18.13
CA LEU A 141 0.99 -14.27 -18.23
C LEU A 141 0.28 -15.63 -18.39
N GLN A 142 0.81 -16.49 -19.26
CA GLN A 142 0.23 -17.81 -19.54
C GLN A 142 0.30 -18.73 -18.32
N ALA A 143 1.44 -18.76 -17.63
CA ALA A 143 1.63 -19.59 -16.45
C ALA A 143 0.66 -19.19 -15.33
N GLU A 144 0.54 -17.89 -15.06
CA GLU A 144 -0.34 -17.37 -14.00
C GLU A 144 -1.83 -17.42 -14.38
N GLY A 145 -2.16 -17.45 -15.68
CA GLY A 145 -3.53 -17.60 -16.19
C GLY A 145 -4.10 -19.03 -16.08
N ARG A 146 -3.24 -20.05 -16.11
CA ARG A 146 -3.65 -21.48 -16.08
C ARG A 146 -4.00 -22.02 -14.70
N SER A 147 -3.66 -21.30 -13.62
CA SER A 147 -3.87 -21.73 -12.23
C SER A 147 -5.34 -21.98 -11.83
N LYS A 148 -6.31 -21.67 -12.69
CA LYS A 148 -7.75 -21.90 -12.45
C LYS A 148 -8.37 -23.08 -13.21
N LYS A 149 -7.66 -23.74 -14.15
CA LYS A 149 -8.25 -24.81 -14.98
C LYS A 149 -8.13 -26.22 -14.38
N ARG A 150 -7.62 -26.35 -13.15
CA ARG A 150 -7.39 -27.64 -12.49
C ARG A 150 -8.37 -27.85 -11.33
N LYS A 151 -9.67 -27.85 -11.63
CA LYS A 151 -10.71 -28.41 -10.75
C LYS A 151 -11.96 -28.72 -11.57
N GLU A 152 -11.95 -29.88 -12.22
CA GLU A 152 -13.10 -30.74 -12.49
C GLU A 152 -12.60 -32.15 -12.18
#